data_AF-A0A9D7S4T8-F1
#
_entry.id   AF-A0A9D7S4T8-F1
#
_cell.length_a   1.000
_cell.length_b   1.000
_cell.length_c   1.000
_cell.angle_alpha   90.00
_cell.angle_beta   90.00
_cell.angle_gamma   90.00
#
_symmetry.space_group_name_H-M   'P 1'
#
loop_
_entity.id
_entity.type
_entity.pdbx_description
1 polymer ?
#
loop_
_entity_poly.entity_id
_entity_poly.type
_entity_poly.pdbx_seq_one_letter_code
_entity_poly.pdbx_strand_id
1 'polypeptide(L)' 'MRAAAWGAHRLWKHYQPIRERGGLRPQPLRSEPTPGRNDPCPCGSGRKFKLCHGAARH' A
#
# COMPACT_ATOMS: atom_id res chain seq x y z
N MET A 1 -3.40 40.74 -28.59
CA MET A 1 -3.34 39.29 -28.31
C MET A 1 -2.76 39.00 -26.91
N ARG A 2 -3.47 39.34 -25.82
CA ARG A 2 -2.98 39.11 -24.42
C ARG A 2 -4.08 38.60 -23.46
N ALA A 3 -5.15 38.00 -23.97
CA ALA A 3 -6.28 37.49 -23.18
C ALA A 3 -6.26 35.96 -22.97
N ALA A 4 -5.57 35.21 -23.84
CA ALA A 4 -5.50 33.74 -23.75
C ALA A 4 -4.60 33.24 -22.59
N ALA A 5 -3.68 34.07 -22.09
CA ALA A 5 -2.71 33.68 -21.08
C ALA A 5 -3.31 33.58 -19.66
N TRP A 6 -4.25 34.46 -19.29
CA TRP A 6 -4.83 34.47 -17.93
C TRP A 6 -5.82 33.32 -17.68
N GLY A 7 -6.62 32.96 -18.68
CA GLY A 7 -7.55 31.83 -18.60
C GLY A 7 -6.82 30.48 -18.52
N ALA A 8 -5.81 30.29 -19.37
CA ALA A 8 -4.95 29.10 -19.35
C ALA A 8 -4.16 28.99 -18.03
N HIS A 9 -3.65 30.10 -17.52
CA HIS A 9 -2.93 30.14 -16.25
C HIS A 9 -3.83 29.85 -15.03
N ARG A 10 -5.07 30.35 -15.03
CA ARG A 10 -6.05 30.05 -13.96
C ARG A 10 -6.40 28.57 -13.95
N LEU A 11 -6.67 27.99 -15.12
CA LEU A 11 -6.95 26.55 -15.28
C LEU A 11 -5.75 25.68 -14.86
N TRP A 12 -4.53 26.08 -15.24
CA TRP A 12 -3.30 25.36 -14.85
C TRP A 12 -3.07 25.39 -13.33
N LYS A 13 -3.29 26.53 -12.67
CA LYS A 13 -3.24 26.65 -11.20
C LYS A 13 -4.24 25.75 -10.48
N HIS A 14 -5.42 25.51 -11.06
CA HIS A 14 -6.40 24.58 -10.49
C HIS A 14 -5.96 23.10 -10.57
N TYR A 15 -5.13 22.73 -11.56
CA TYR A 15 -4.60 21.37 -11.74
C TYR A 15 -3.21 21.13 -11.09
N GLN A 16 -2.59 22.13 -10.45
CA GLN A 16 -1.33 21.98 -9.71
C GLN A 16 -1.34 21.07 -8.45
N PRO A 17 -2.44 20.82 -7.70
CA PRO A 17 -2.33 20.25 -6.36
C PRO A 17 -1.84 18.79 -6.27
N ILE A 18 -1.72 18.10 -7.41
CA ILE A 18 -1.29 16.70 -7.49
C ILE A 18 0.23 16.60 -7.77
N ARG A 19 0.81 17.63 -8.43
CA ARG A 19 2.22 17.61 -8.87
C ARG A 19 3.20 17.98 -7.76
N GLU A 20 2.82 18.91 -6.89
CA GLU A 20 3.72 19.46 -5.86
C GLU A 20 3.71 18.66 -4.55
N ARG A 21 2.61 17.94 -4.26
CA ARG A 21 2.45 17.24 -2.97
C ARG A 21 3.19 15.92 -2.85
N GLY A 22 3.93 15.48 -3.87
CA GLY A 22 4.51 14.14 -3.89
C GLY A 22 3.38 13.12 -3.75
N GLY A 23 2.58 12.97 -4.81
CA GLY A 23 1.32 12.21 -4.81
C GLY A 23 1.38 10.94 -3.98
N LEU A 24 0.28 10.62 -3.30
CA LEU A 24 0.05 9.49 -2.40
C LEU A 24 0.88 8.26 -2.79
N ARG A 25 2.16 8.23 -2.37
CA ARG A 25 2.98 7.04 -2.52
C ARG A 25 2.44 6.13 -1.42
N PRO A 26 1.77 5.02 -1.74
CA PRO A 26 1.40 4.08 -0.70
C PRO A 26 2.70 3.72 0.03
N GLN A 27 2.68 3.89 1.34
CA GLN A 27 3.81 3.49 2.19
C GLN A 27 4.08 2.01 1.90
N PRO A 28 5.36 1.58 1.80
CA PRO A 28 5.66 0.17 1.63
C PRO A 28 5.06 -0.59 2.82
N LEU A 29 4.15 -1.52 2.53
CA LEU A 29 3.58 -2.39 3.55
C LEU A 29 4.71 -3.29 4.06
N ARG A 30 5.11 -3.11 5.32
CA ARG A 30 6.08 -4.00 5.97
C ARG A 30 5.35 -5.31 6.28
N SER A 31 5.72 -6.39 5.60
CA SER A 31 5.25 -7.72 5.97
C SER A 31 5.89 -8.12 7.30
N GLU A 32 5.06 -8.61 8.21
CA GLU A 32 5.55 -9.33 9.38
C GLU A 32 6.28 -10.61 8.92
N PRO A 33 7.32 -11.05 9.64
CA PRO A 33 7.96 -12.33 9.35
C PRO A 33 6.92 -13.45 9.47
N THR A 34 6.82 -14.28 8.43
CA THR A 34 5.97 -15.47 8.47
C THR A 34 6.40 -16.39 9.61
N PRO A 35 5.47 -16.93 10.43
CA PRO A 35 5.82 -17.91 11.46
C PRO A 35 6.64 -19.05 10.88
N GLY A 36 7.67 -19.50 11.60
CA GLY A 36 8.43 -20.67 11.24
C GLY A 36 7.54 -21.91 11.22
N ARG A 37 7.90 -22.93 10.42
CA ARG A 37 7.04 -24.13 10.25
C ARG A 37 6.70 -24.84 11.56
N ASN A 38 7.56 -24.77 12.57
CA ASN A 38 7.33 -25.44 13.86
C ASN A 38 6.72 -24.53 14.93
N ASP A 39 6.59 -23.24 14.68
CA ASP A 39 6.05 -22.27 15.64
C ASP A 39 4.56 -22.51 15.91
N PRO A 40 4.03 -22.08 17.06
CA PRO A 40 2.59 -22.09 17.31
C PRO A 40 1.86 -21.31 16.22
N CYS A 41 0.75 -21.86 15.72
CA CYS A 41 0.00 -21.23 14.65
C CYS A 41 -0.76 -19.99 15.18
N PRO A 42 -0.67 -18.82 14.49
CA PRO A 42 -1.25 -17.56 14.97
C PRO A 42 -2.79 -17.55 15.02
N CYS A 43 -3.46 -18.59 14.50
CA CYS A 43 -4.91 -18.73 14.59
C CYS A 43 -5.42 -19.23 15.96
N GLY A 44 -4.53 -19.49 16.92
CA GLY A 44 -4.91 -19.95 18.26
C GLY A 44 -5.31 -21.42 18.35
N SER A 45 -5.13 -22.22 17.30
CA SER A 45 -5.51 -23.65 17.32
C SER A 45 -4.62 -24.55 18.18
N GLY A 46 -3.55 -24.02 18.80
CA GLY A 46 -2.57 -24.80 19.55
C GLY A 46 -1.68 -25.72 18.72
N ARG A 47 -1.92 -25.83 17.40
CA ARG A 47 -1.13 -26.65 16.47
C ARG A 47 0.09 -25.89 15.96
N LYS A 48 1.14 -26.64 15.57
CA LYS A 48 2.31 -26.09 14.85
C LYS A 48 1.87 -25.51 13.50
N PHE A 49 2.50 -24.43 13.04
CA PHE A 49 2.16 -23.74 11.79
C PHE A 49 2.10 -24.71 10.60
N LYS A 50 3.08 -25.62 10.47
CA LYS A 50 3.13 -26.66 9.41
C LYS A 50 1.97 -27.66 9.39
N LEU A 51 1.22 -27.77 10.48
CA LEU A 51 0.05 -28.66 10.63
C LEU A 51 -1.27 -27.89 10.58
N CYS A 52 -1.23 -26.58 10.31
CA CYS A 52 -2.40 -25.71 10.22
C CYS A 52 -2.27 -24.82 8.97
N HIS A 53 -2.08 -23.51 9.12
CA HIS A 53 -2.00 -22.56 8.01
C HIS A 53 -0.77 -22.72 7.09
N GLY A 54 0.25 -23.44 7.55
CA GLY A 54 1.44 -23.82 6.77
C GLY A 54 1.40 -25.25 6.22
N ALA A 55 0.27 -25.94 6.29
CA ALA A 55 0.11 -27.27 5.71
C ALA A 55 0.05 -27.18 4.17
N ALA A 56 0.75 -28.09 3.49
CA ALA A 56 0.78 -28.14 2.02
C ALA A 56 -0.46 -28.79 1.39
N ARG A 57 -1.37 -29.30 2.23
CA ARG A 57 -2.60 -29.98 1.82
C ARG A 57 -3.70 -29.42 2.71
N HIS A 58 -4.61 -28.67 2.10
CA HIS A 58 -5.91 -28.34 2.66
C HIS A 58 -6.85 -29.50 2.38
#